data_AF-A0A839YBV1-F1
#
_entry.id   AF-A0A839YBV1-F1
#
_cell.length_a   1.000
_cell.length_b   1.000
_cell.length_c   1.000
_cell.angle_alpha   90.00
_cell.angle_beta   90.00
_cell.angle_gamma   90.00
#
_symmetry.space_group_name_H-M   'P 1'
#
loop_
_entity.id
_entity.type
_entity.pdbx_description
1 polymer ?
#
loop_
_entity_poly.entity_id
_entity_poly.type
_entity_poly.pdbx_seq_one_letter_code
_entity_poly.pdbx_strand_id
1 'polypeptide(L)' 'MSRSIPKPFLIAKDDEGAFRLTLRQVRYNSQHYPVVTSTLQPESFESAHAARVFAKKHHGAVAGEFAAK' A
#
# COMPACT_ATOMS: atom_id res chain seq x y z
N MET A 1 -18.32 13.45 -6.78
CA MET A 1 -17.92 12.09 -6.35
C MET A 1 -16.47 12.15 -5.91
N SER A 2 -16.20 12.14 -4.60
CA SER A 2 -14.84 12.11 -4.07
C SER A 2 -14.20 10.79 -4.49
N ARG A 3 -13.32 10.85 -5.50
CA ARG A 3 -12.51 9.71 -5.93
C ARG A 3 -11.34 9.55 -4.96
N SER A 4 -11.65 9.20 -3.71
CA SER A 4 -10.61 8.88 -2.74
C SER A 4 -9.86 7.65 -3.21
N ILE A 5 -8.55 7.77 -3.39
CA ILE A 5 -7.69 6.63 -3.72
C ILE A 5 -7.84 5.63 -2.57
N PRO A 6 -8.29 4.39 -2.83
CA PRO A 6 -8.51 3.42 -1.78
C PRO A 6 -7.16 2.99 -1.21
N LYS A 7 -6.72 3.67 -0.14
CA LYS A 7 -5.62 3.29 0.76
C LYS A 7 -4.42 2.67 0.02
N PRO A 8 -3.56 3.46 -0.63
CA PRO A 8 -2.52 2.95 -1.53
C PRO A 8 -1.51 2.00 -0.85
N PHE A 9 -1.42 1.97 0.48
CA PHE A 9 -0.50 1.09 1.19
C PHE A 9 -1.25 -0.06 1.85
N LEU A 10 -1.09 -1.28 1.35
CA LEU A 10 -1.65 -2.48 1.95
C LEU A 10 -0.57 -3.19 2.76
N ILE A 11 -0.84 -3.42 4.05
CA ILE A 11 0.02 -4.22 4.92
C ILE A 11 -0.72 -5.52 5.20
N ALA A 12 -0.09 -6.64 4.86
CA ALA A 12 -0.62 -7.98 5.09
C ALA A 12 0.43 -8.83 5.78
N LYS A 13 -0.02 -9.82 6.56
CA LYS A 13 0.87 -10.85 7.13
C LYS A 13 0.99 -12.00 6.12
N ASP A 14 2.20 -12.48 5.88
CA ASP A 14 2.44 -13.68 5.08
C ASP A 14 2.32 -14.95 5.93
N ASP A 15 2.37 -16.11 5.27
CA ASP A 15 2.19 -17.43 5.91
C ASP A 15 3.35 -17.78 6.87
N GLU A 16 4.52 -17.17 6.66
CA GLU A 16 5.71 -17.28 7.53
C GLU A 16 5.63 -16.36 8.76
N GLY A 17 4.65 -15.46 8.75
CA GLY A 17 4.32 -14.57 9.86
C GLY A 17 5.02 -13.20 9.82
N ALA A 18 5.74 -12.89 8.75
CA ALA A 18 6.28 -11.56 8.50
C ALA A 18 5.21 -10.63 7.90
N PHE A 19 5.38 -9.33 8.07
CA PHE A 19 4.52 -8.33 7.47
C PHE A 19 5.10 -7.90 6.12
N ARG A 20 4.26 -7.88 5.09
CA ARG A 20 4.59 -7.45 3.74
C ARG A 20 3.86 -6.16 3.41
N LEU A 21 4.54 -5.27 2.68
CA LEU A 21 3.97 -4.03 2.18
C LEU A 21 3.68 -4.17 0.69
N THR A 22 2.45 -3.89 0.29
CA THR A 22 2.03 -3.81 -1.11
C THR A 22 1.62 -2.38 -1.44
N LEU A 23 2.24 -1.81 -2.47
CA LEU A 23 1.91 -0.50 -3.01
C LEU A 23 0.84 -0.63 -4.09
N ARG A 24 -0.24 0.13 -3.98
CA ARG A 24 -1.33 0.18 -4.94
C ARG A 24 -1.35 1.54 -5.60
N GLN A 25 -0.86 1.60 -6.82
CA GLN A 25 -0.87 2.82 -7.63
C GLN A 25 -2.12 2.84 -8.50
N VAL A 26 -2.84 3.96 -8.48
CA VAL A 26 -4.01 4.16 -9.33
C VAL A 26 -3.65 5.15 -10.42
N ARG A 27 -3.75 4.73 -11.67
CA ARG A 27 -3.72 5.62 -12.84
C ARG A 27 -5.06 5.58 -13.55
N TYR A 28 -5.37 6.60 -14.34
CA TYR A 28 -6.56 6.60 -15.17
C TYR A 28 -6.17 6.39 -16.63
N ASN A 29 -6.90 5.53 -17.33
CA ASN A 29 -6.73 5.37 -18.78
C ASN A 29 -7.39 6.52 -19.55
N SER A 30 -7.31 6.49 -20.88
CA SER A 30 -7.90 7.52 -21.74
C SER A 30 -9.43 7.62 -21.62
N GLN A 31 -10.11 6.55 -21.19
CA GLN A 31 -11.55 6.51 -20.90
C GLN A 31 -11.87 6.89 -19.44
N HIS A 32 -10.91 7.39 -18.67
CA HIS A 32 -11.07 7.80 -17.27
C HIS A 32 -11.49 6.67 -16.32
N TYR A 33 -11.19 5.41 -16.66
CA TYR A 33 -11.33 4.29 -15.74
C TYR A 33 -10.07 4.14 -14.87
N PRO A 34 -10.23 3.84 -13.57
CA PRO A 34 -9.11 3.59 -12.67
C PRO A 34 -8.47 2.23 -12.96
N VAL A 35 -7.17 2.24 -13.20
CA VAL A 35 -6.33 1.06 -13.33
C VAL A 35 -5.44 1.00 -12.08
N VAL A 36 -5.65 -0.04 -11.28
CA VAL A 36 -4.89 -0.28 -10.04
C VAL A 36 -3.76 -1.25 -10.33
N THR A 37 -2.52 -0.83 -10.10
CA THR A 37 -1.34 -1.69 -10.17
C THR A 37 -0.87 -1.96 -8.75
N SER A 38 -0.76 -3.25 -8.40
CA SER A 38 -0.28 -3.68 -7.08
C SER A 38 1.15 -4.18 -7.19
N THR A 39 2.06 -3.59 -6.44
CA THR A 39 3.49 -3.94 -6.42
C THR A 39 3.88 -4.35 -5.00
N LEU A 40 4.24 -5.62 -4.83
CA LEU A 40 4.78 -6.13 -3.57
C LEU A 40 6.18 -5.57 -3.35
N GLN A 41 6.45 -5.02 -2.17
CA GLN A 41 7.80 -4.62 -1.79
C GLN A 41 8.61 -5.86 -1.41
N PRO A 42 9.90 -5.93 -1.82
CA PRO A 42 10.76 -7.07 -1.53
C PRO A 42 11.02 -7.22 -0.02
N GLU A 43 10.97 -6.14 0.75
CA GLU A 43 11.21 -6.13 2.17
C GLU A 43 10.09 -6.85 2.95
N SER A 44 10.52 -7.61 3.96
CA SER A 44 9.68 -8.16 5.02
C SER A 44 9.90 -7.40 6.31
N PHE A 45 8.83 -7.19 7.07
CA PHE A 45 8.86 -6.43 8.31
C PHE A 45 8.44 -7.29 9.50
N GLU A 46 9.06 -7.11 10.65
CA GLU A 46 8.71 -7.83 11.88
C GLU A 46 7.36 -7.37 12.48
N SER A 47 6.92 -6.16 12.12
CA SER A 47 5.64 -5.61 12.59
C SER A 47 4.96 -4.75 11.53
N ALA A 48 3.63 -4.65 11.61
CA ALA A 48 2.87 -3.70 10.79
C ALA A 48 3.31 -2.25 11.02
N HIS A 49 3.81 -1.90 12.21
CA HIS A 49 4.33 -0.57 12.48
C HIS A 49 5.61 -0.29 11.69
N ALA A 50 6.54 -1.24 11.63
CA ALA A 50 7.76 -1.12 10.84
C ALA A 50 7.45 -0.93 9.34
N ALA A 51 6.49 -1.68 8.80
CA ALA A 51 6.01 -1.49 7.43
C ALA A 51 5.42 -0.09 7.19
N ARG A 52 4.67 0.47 8.16
CA ARG A 52 4.14 1.85 8.08
C ARG A 52 5.26 2.90 8.09
N VAL A 53 6.27 2.73 8.95
CA VAL A 53 7.40 3.65 9.03
C VAL A 53 8.19 3.64 7.73
N PHE A 54 8.43 2.46 7.15
CA PHE A 54 9.07 2.32 5.85
C PHE A 54 8.28 3.05 4.76
N ALA A 55 6.96 2.80 4.68
CA ALA A 55 6.09 3.47 3.71
C ALA A 55 6.07 4.99 3.86
N LYS A 56 6.08 5.51 5.10
CA LYS A 56 6.18 6.95 5.38
C LYS A 56 7.50 7.52 4.88
N LYS A 57 8.61 6.85 5.19
CA LYS A 57 9.97 7.35 4.91
C LYS A 57 10.35 7.27 3.44
N HIS A 58 9.98 6.17 2.77
CA HIS A 58 10.41 5.89 1.40
C HIS A 58 9.36 6.23 0.34
N HIS A 59 8.08 6.24 0.71
CA HIS A 59 6.96 6.47 -0.22
C HIS A 59 6.04 7.63 0.19
N GLY A 60 6.40 8.40 1.21
CA GLY A 60 5.65 9.60 1.63
C GLY A 60 4.24 9.30 2.16
N ALA A 61 3.97 8.06 2.58
CA ALA A 61 2.65 7.64 3.03
C ALA A 61 2.12 8.52 4.19
N VAL A 62 0.84 8.86 4.19
CA VAL A 62 0.22 9.62 5.30
C VAL A 62 -0.78 8.77 6.09
N ALA A 63 -1.14 9.27 7.29
CA ALA A 63 -2.15 8.62 8.12
C ALA A 63 -3.49 8.58 7.36
N GLY A 64 -4.11 7.40 7.28
CA GLY A 64 -5.36 7.17 6.54
C GLY A 64 -5.18 6.48 5.18
N GLU A 65 -3.95 6.43 4.64
CA GLU A 65 -3.64 5.76 3.36
C GLU A 65 -3.31 4.26 3.52
N PHE A 66 -3.30 3.77 4.75
CA PHE A 66 -2.99 2.38 5.07
C PHE A 66 -4.25 1.52 5.16
N ALA A 67 -4.25 0.41 4.43
CA ALA A 67 -5.13 -0.73 4.62
C ALA A 67 -4.37 -1.85 5.32
N ALA A 68 -5.05 -2.57 6.21
CA ALA A 68 -4.55 -3.80 6.80
C ALA A 68 -5.49 -4.94 6.39
N LYS A 69 -4.93 -6.09 6.05
CA LYS A 69 -5.68 -7.32 5.74
C LYS A 69 -5.10 -8.48 6.54
#